data_AF-A0A955KLB9-F1
#
_entry.id   AF-A0A955KLB9-F1
#
_cell.length_a   1.000
_cell.length_b   1.000
_cell.length_c   1.000
_cell.angle_alpha   90.00
_cell.angle_beta   90.00
_cell.angle_gamma   90.00
#
_symmetry.space_group_name_H-M   'P 1'
#
loop_
_entity.id
_entity.type
_entity.pdbx_description
1 polymer ?
#
loop_
_entity_poly.entity_id
_entity_poly.type
_entity_poly.pdbx_seq_one_letter_code
_entity_poly.pdbx_strand_id
1 'polypeptide(L)' 'MSQDLLIRMVSKGDENGVGKGHVYYTRFNNKNKKDPGKKYETKKFNPIAKKHTVYTQKK' A
#
# COMPACT_ATOMS: atom_id res chain seq x y z
N MET A 1 -16.92 -1.28 -11.17
CA MET A 1 -16.18 -1.33 -9.89
C MET A 1 -16.57 -0.10 -9.08
N SER A 2 -17.20 -0.24 -7.90
CA SER A 2 -17.57 0.93 -7.06
C SER A 2 -16.33 1.52 -6.37
N GLN A 3 -16.30 2.85 -6.28
CA GLN A 3 -15.17 3.65 -5.78
C GLN A 3 -15.14 3.71 -4.25
N ASP A 4 -16.26 3.40 -3.59
CA ASP A 4 -16.47 3.50 -2.14
C ASP A 4 -15.54 2.61 -1.31
N LEU A 5 -15.08 1.50 -1.92
CA LEU A 5 -14.21 0.52 -1.29
C LEU A 5 -12.77 0.61 -1.81
N LEU A 6 -12.42 1.64 -2.58
CA LEU A 6 -11.07 1.77 -3.12
C LEU A 6 -10.12 2.28 -2.04
N ILE A 7 -9.00 1.60 -1.86
CA ILE A 7 -7.95 1.97 -0.93
C ILE A 7 -6.68 2.32 -1.68
N ARG A 8 -6.05 3.41 -1.23
CA ARG A 8 -4.74 3.82 -1.69
C ARG A 8 -3.65 3.24 -0.79
N MET A 9 -2.71 2.52 -1.39
CA MET A 9 -1.52 1.98 -0.74
C MET A 9 -0.31 2.80 -1.20
N VAL A 10 0.42 3.41 -0.27
CA VAL A 10 1.56 4.28 -0.58
C VAL A 10 2.86 3.60 -0.16
N SER A 11 3.84 3.59 -1.05
CA SER A 11 5.18 3.06 -0.74
C SER A 11 5.91 3.96 0.25
N LYS A 12 6.50 3.36 1.28
CA LYS A 12 7.44 4.04 2.19
C LYS A 12 8.77 4.40 1.50
N GLY A 13 9.07 3.81 0.34
CA GLY A 13 10.35 3.94 -0.36
C GLY A 13 11.44 3.02 0.22
N ASP A 14 12.58 2.96 -0.46
CA ASP A 14 13.81 2.32 0.05
C ASP A 14 14.59 3.26 0.99
N GLU A 15 15.68 2.77 1.59
CA GLU A 15 16.56 3.51 2.52
C GLU A 15 17.06 4.85 1.95
N ASN A 16 17.25 4.93 0.63
CA ASN A 16 17.68 6.13 -0.08
C ASN A 16 16.49 7.05 -0.48
N GLY A 17 15.28 6.75 -0.04
CA GLY A 17 14.06 7.50 -0.40
C GLY A 17 13.54 7.25 -1.83
N VAL A 18 14.22 6.42 -2.62
CA VAL A 18 13.83 6.11 -4.00
C VAL A 18 12.53 5.30 -4.01
N GLY A 19 11.57 5.73 -4.82
CA GLY A 19 10.26 5.09 -4.97
C GLY A 19 9.23 5.43 -3.88
N LYS A 20 9.56 6.34 -2.95
CA LYS A 20 8.60 6.90 -2.00
C LYS A 20 7.46 7.60 -2.77
N GLY A 21 6.22 7.32 -2.38
CA GLY A 21 5.06 7.91 -3.02
C GLY A 21 4.49 7.13 -4.22
N HIS A 22 5.11 6.01 -4.62
CA HIS A 22 4.46 5.09 -5.56
C HIS A 22 3.13 4.57 -4.96
N VAL A 23 2.09 4.53 -5.77
CA VAL A 23 0.73 4.23 -5.34
C VAL A 23 0.22 2.95 -5.98
N TYR A 24 -0.33 2.06 -5.15
CA TYR A 24 -1.21 1.00 -5.60
C TYR A 24 -2.64 1.26 -5.16
N TYR A 25 -3.59 0.96 -6.03
CA TYR A 25 -4.99 0.92 -5.67
C TYR A 25 -5.41 -0.53 -5.46
N THR A 26 -5.99 -0.79 -4.30
CA THR A 26 -6.52 -2.11 -3.95
C THR A 26 -7.94 -1.94 -3.43
N ARG A 27 -8.76 -2.98 -3.60
CA ARG A 27 -10.11 -2.98 -3.04
C ARG A 27 -10.06 -3.36 -1.56
N PHE A 28 -10.78 -2.63 -0.73
CA PHE A 28 -11.05 -3.01 0.66
C PHE A 28 -11.82 -4.33 0.67
N ASN A 29 -11.24 -5.32 1.34
CA ASN A 29 -11.87 -6.61 1.56
C ASN A 29 -11.69 -7.01 3.03
N ASN A 30 -12.67 -7.69 3.61
CA ASN A 30 -12.67 -8.10 5.02
C ASN A 30 -11.48 -9.02 5.40
N LYS A 31 -10.78 -9.61 4.41
CA LYS A 31 -9.52 -10.34 4.61
C LYS A 31 -8.33 -9.47 5.06
N ASN A 32 -8.36 -8.15 4.82
CA ASN A 32 -7.25 -7.23 5.17
C ASN A 32 -7.33 -6.66 6.59
N LYS A 33 -8.39 -6.94 7.36
CA LYS A 33 -8.53 -6.54 8.76
C LYS A 33 -8.85 -7.75 9.63
N LYS A 34 -7.84 -8.29 10.33
CA LYS A 34 -8.08 -9.03 11.60
C LYS A 34 -8.32 -8.06 12.77
N ASP A 35 -7.74 -6.85 12.73
CA ASP A 35 -7.89 -5.79 13.74
C ASP A 35 -8.42 -4.49 13.08
N PRO A 36 -9.53 -3.90 13.54
CA PRO A 36 -10.09 -2.65 12.99
C PRO A 36 -9.19 -1.42 13.11
N GLY A 37 -8.28 -1.40 14.10
CA GLY A 37 -7.42 -0.26 14.44
C GLY A 37 -6.06 -0.23 13.72
N LYS A 38 -5.62 -1.32 13.09
CA LYS A 38 -4.33 -1.36 12.38
C LYS A 38 -4.51 -1.03 10.90
N LYS A 39 -3.65 -0.16 10.38
CA LYS A 39 -3.55 0.10 8.93
C LYS A 39 -2.91 -1.11 8.27
N TYR A 40 -3.47 -1.54 7.13
CA TYR A 40 -2.91 -2.66 6.38
C TYR A 40 -1.54 -2.29 5.81
N GLU A 41 -0.55 -3.15 6.03
CA GLU A 41 0.79 -3.04 5.45
C GLU A 41 1.12 -4.30 4.65
N THR A 42 1.73 -4.15 3.46
CA THR A 42 2.12 -5.28 2.61
C THR A 42 3.40 -4.98 1.85
N LYS A 43 4.24 -6.00 1.61
CA LYS A 43 5.44 -5.87 0.77
C LYS A 43 5.06 -6.14 -0.68
N LYS A 44 5.29 -5.17 -1.56
CA LYS A 44 5.05 -5.29 -3.02
C LYS A 44 6.22 -4.71 -3.79
N PHE A 45 6.39 -5.17 -5.02
CA PHE A 45 7.38 -4.64 -5.93
C PHE A 45 7.10 -3.16 -6.19
N ASN A 46 8.14 -2.32 -6.18
CA ASN A 46 8.06 -0.92 -6.58
C ASN A 46 8.83 -0.76 -7.89
N PRO A 47 8.17 -0.36 -9.00
CA PRO A 47 8.82 -0.26 -10.29
C PRO A 47 9.86 0.86 -10.36
N ILE A 48 9.76 1.88 -9.49
CA ILE A 48 10.70 3.01 -9.44
C ILE A 48 12.00 2.57 -8.75
N ALA A 49 11.87 1.95 -7.59
CA ALA A 49 13.02 1.46 -6.83
C ALA A 49 13.55 0.12 -7.36
N LYS A 50 12.80 -0.54 -8.25
CA LYS A 50 13.03 -1.90 -8.76
C LYS A 50 13.25 -2.94 -7.64
N LYS A 51 12.63 -2.72 -6.48
CA LYS A 51 12.75 -3.57 -5.29
C LYS A 51 11.41 -3.71 -4.58
N HIS A 52 11.28 -4.74 -3.75
CA HIS A 52 10.10 -4.93 -2.92
C HIS A 52 10.13 -3.99 -1.72
N THR A 53 9.19 -3.05 -1.67
CA THR A 53 9.07 -2.05 -0.60
C THR A 53 7.80 -2.28 0.21
N VAL A 54 7.79 -1.78 1.44
CA VAL A 54 6.60 -1.81 2.29
C VAL A 54 5.62 -0.71 1.85
N TYR A 55 4.41 -1.13 1.50
CA TYR A 55 3.29 -0.27 1.21
C TYR A 55 2.36 -0.19 2.40
N THR A 56 1.91 1.02 2.73
CA THR A 56 0.96 1.25 3.80
C THR A 56 -0.34 1.83 3.30
N GLN A 57 -1.43 1.39 3.89
CA GLN A 57 -2.75 1.91 3.61
C GLN A 57 -2.85 3.37 4.04
N LYS A 58 -3.25 4.23 3.09
CA LYS A 58 -3.68 5.60 3.32
C LYS A 58 -5.14 5.70 2.88
N LYS A 59 -6.02 5.99 3.84
CA LYS A 59 -7.42 6.31 3.55
C LYS A 59 -7.50 7.71 2.96
#